data_AF-A0A961XJE6-F1
#
_entry.id   AF-A0A961XJE6-F1
#
_cell.length_a   1.000
_cell.length_b   1.000
_cell.length_c   1.000
_cell.angle_alpha   90.00
_cell.angle_beta   90.00
_cell.angle_gamma   90.00
#
_symmetry.space_group_name_H-M   'P 1'
#
loop_
_entity.id
_entity.type
_entity.pdbx_description
1 polymer ?
#
loop_
_entity_poly.entity_id
_entity_poly.type
_entity_poly.pdbx_seq_one_letter_code
_entity_poly.pdbx_strand_id
1 'polypeptide(L)' 'MADPRPFDWHYSPLNDHTVIDASYRNTQNVRRYFVSRLGQDFRLDRSFMAWLKANSGSTLGDAVQEWQRRMGDQ' A
#
# COMPACT_ATOMS: atom_id res chain seq x y z
N MET A 1 2.08 -26.22 -15.76
CA MET A 1 2.36 -25.47 -14.52
C MET A 1 1.63 -24.15 -14.64
N ALA A 2 0.63 -23.90 -13.80
CA ALA A 2 -0.04 -22.60 -13.78
C ALA A 2 0.95 -21.60 -13.18
N ASP A 3 1.50 -20.72 -14.00
CA ASP A 3 2.25 -19.57 -13.52
C ASP A 3 1.28 -18.75 -12.67
N PRO A 4 1.47 -18.64 -11.34
CA PRO A 4 0.58 -17.84 -10.53
C PRO A 4 0.78 -16.39 -10.96
N ARG A 5 -0.13 -15.90 -11.80
CA ARG A 5 -0.08 -14.52 -12.26
C ARG A 5 -0.03 -13.62 -11.03
N PRO A 6 0.91 -12.65 -10.99
CA PRO A 6 1.01 -11.72 -9.88
C PRO A 6 -0.31 -10.96 -9.70
N PHE A 7 -0.60 -10.52 -8.48
CA PHE A 7 -1.79 -9.74 -8.18
C PHE A 7 -1.82 -8.48 -9.06
N ASP A 8 -2.97 -8.21 -9.68
CA ASP A 8 -3.11 -7.05 -10.55
C ASP A 8 -3.34 -5.78 -9.73
N TRP A 9 -2.24 -5.17 -9.29
CA TRP A 9 -2.23 -3.92 -8.54
C TRP A 9 -2.78 -2.71 -9.33
N HIS A 10 -2.98 -2.81 -10.65
CA HIS A 10 -3.53 -1.72 -11.46
C HIS A 10 -5.06 -1.69 -11.46
N TYR A 11 -5.71 -2.86 -11.47
CA TYR A 11 -7.16 -2.94 -11.66
C TYR A 11 -7.91 -3.65 -10.54
N SER A 12 -7.23 -4.44 -9.72
CA SER A 12 -7.90 -5.17 -8.65
C SER A 12 -8.46 -4.22 -7.59
N PRO A 13 -9.67 -4.48 -7.05
CA PRO A 13 -10.19 -3.74 -5.93
C PRO A 13 -9.25 -3.84 -4.72
N LEU A 14 -8.91 -2.69 -4.14
CA LEU A 14 -8.06 -2.60 -2.95
C LEU A 14 -8.93 -2.27 -1.74
N ASN A 15 -8.70 -2.97 -0.64
CA ASN A 15 -9.33 -2.70 0.64
C ASN A 15 -8.32 -2.92 1.78
N ASP A 16 -8.75 -2.67 3.02
CA ASP A 16 -7.86 -2.69 4.17
C ASP A 16 -7.31 -4.09 4.47
N HIS A 17 -7.92 -5.16 3.93
CA HIS A 17 -7.46 -6.55 4.07
C HIS A 17 -6.59 -7.01 2.90
N THR A 18 -6.37 -6.17 1.88
CA THR A 18 -5.47 -6.52 0.77
C THR A 18 -4.05 -6.65 1.30
N VAL A 19 -3.48 -7.86 1.16
CA VAL A 19 -2.11 -8.17 1.59
C VAL A 19 -1.10 -7.60 0.58
N ILE A 20 -0.08 -6.92 1.09
CA ILE A 20 1.07 -6.46 0.32
C ILE A 20 1.95 -7.67 0.02
N ASP A 21 1.95 -8.11 -1.22
CA ASP A 21 2.75 -9.24 -1.68
C ASP A 21 4.08 -8.80 -2.31
N ALA A 22 4.92 -9.79 -2.68
CA ALA A 22 6.19 -9.54 -3.35
C ALA A 22 6.04 -8.86 -4.73
N SER A 23 4.85 -8.88 -5.31
CA SER A 23 4.54 -8.25 -6.60
C SER A 23 4.07 -6.80 -6.47
N TYR A 24 4.00 -6.25 -5.25
CA TYR A 24 3.55 -4.89 -4.97
C TYR A 24 4.14 -3.82 -5.90
N ARG A 25 3.27 -2.92 -6.35
CA ARG A 25 3.60 -1.77 -7.21
C ARG A 25 2.85 -0.54 -6.73
N ASN A 26 3.55 0.60 -6.70
CA ASN A 26 2.94 1.91 -6.43
C ASN A 26 2.16 2.42 -7.65
N THR A 27 1.08 1.73 -8.01
CA THR A 27 0.22 2.11 -9.14
C THR A 27 -0.67 3.30 -8.79
N GLN A 28 -1.34 3.87 -9.80
CA GLN A 28 -2.35 4.90 -9.58
C GLN A 28 -3.57 4.38 -8.79
N ASN A 29 -3.85 3.08 -8.84
CA ASN A 29 -4.90 2.45 -8.04
C ASN A 29 -4.54 2.44 -6.56
N VAL A 30 -3.30 2.03 -6.24
CA VAL A 30 -2.77 2.06 -4.87
C VAL A 30 -2.74 3.47 -4.30
N ARG A 31 -2.30 4.45 -5.09
CA ARG A 31 -2.33 5.86 -4.68
C ARG A 31 -3.76 6.34 -4.39
N ARG A 32 -4.74 5.97 -5.23
CA ARG A 32 -6.16 6.31 -5.01
C ARG A 32 -6.67 5.70 -3.71
N TYR A 33 -6.34 4.43 -3.43
CA TYR A 33 -6.68 3.79 -2.17
C TYR A 33 -6.13 4.59 -0.97
N PHE A 34 -4.83 4.91 -0.94
CA PHE A 34 -4.26 5.65 0.19
C PHE A 34 -4.83 7.05 0.34
N VAL A 35 -5.03 7.79 -0.75
CA VAL A 35 -5.67 9.12 -0.71
C VAL A 35 -7.11 9.02 -0.17
N SER A 36 -7.86 7.96 -0.50
CA SER A 36 -9.21 7.77 0.03
C SER A 36 -9.26 7.51 1.54
N ARG A 37 -8.18 6.99 2.12
CA ARG A 37 -8.05 6.69 3.56
C ARG A 37 -7.39 7.80 4.35
N LEU A 38 -6.41 8.47 3.76
CA LEU A 38 -5.48 9.38 4.44
C LEU A 38 -5.65 10.85 4.02
N GLY A 39 -6.51 11.12 3.02
CA GLY A 39 -6.77 12.46 2.52
C GLY A 39 -5.80 12.89 1.41
N GLN A 40 -6.04 14.10 0.88
CA GLN A 40 -5.30 14.65 -0.27
C GLN A 40 -3.85 15.02 0.06
N ASP A 41 -3.55 15.27 1.34
CA ASP A 41 -2.20 15.59 1.81
C ASP A 41 -1.27 14.38 1.87
N PHE A 42 -1.82 13.16 1.68
CA PHE A 42 -1.03 11.94 1.65
C PHE A 42 0.06 11.99 0.57
N ARG A 43 1.28 11.66 0.99
CA ARG A 43 2.45 11.58 0.11
C ARG A 43 3.10 10.22 0.23
N LEU A 44 3.17 9.52 -0.89
CA LEU A 44 3.88 8.26 -0.97
C LEU A 44 5.39 8.53 -1.04
N ASP A 45 5.99 8.91 0.08
CA ASP A 45 7.40 9.29 0.18
C ASP A 45 8.35 8.08 0.20
N ARG A 46 9.66 8.35 0.14
CA ARG A 46 10.68 7.29 0.10
C ARG A 46 10.69 6.41 1.35
N SER A 47 10.46 7.00 2.52
CA SER A 47 10.47 6.31 3.81
C SER A 47 9.29 5.34 3.91
N PHE A 48 8.11 5.75 3.44
CA PHE A 48 6.91 4.92 3.39
C PHE A 48 7.03 3.84 2.32
N MET A 49 7.57 4.16 1.15
CA MET A 49 7.89 3.17 0.12
C MET A 49 8.87 2.09 0.60
N ALA A 50 9.89 2.46 1.36
CA ALA A 50 10.84 1.50 1.93
C ALA A 50 10.14 0.56 2.92
N TRP A 51 9.23 1.09 3.74
CA TRP A 51 8.46 0.28 4.67
C TRP A 51 7.52 -0.69 3.98
N LEU A 52 6.78 -0.25 2.95
CA LEU A 52 5.90 -1.13 2.18
C LEU A 52 6.64 -2.32 1.58
N LYS A 53 7.88 -2.10 1.10
CA LYS A 53 8.73 -3.17 0.55
C LYS A 53 9.28 -4.11 1.64
N ALA A 54 9.62 -3.56 2.80
CA ALA A 54 10.17 -4.34 3.92
C ALA A 54 9.08 -5.15 4.66
N ASN A 55 7.82 -4.75 4.56
CA ASN A 55 6.69 -5.35 5.27
C ASN A 55 5.76 -6.11 4.31
N SER A 56 6.34 -6.89 3.39
CA SER A 56 5.56 -7.86 2.62
C SER A 56 4.89 -8.84 3.57
N GLY A 57 3.58 -9.03 3.44
CA GLY A 57 2.74 -9.79 4.36
C GLY A 57 1.84 -8.93 5.24
N SER A 58 2.13 -7.63 5.39
CA SER A 58 1.20 -6.67 5.99
C SER A 58 0.06 -6.34 5.04
N THR A 59 -1.03 -5.83 5.60
CA THR A 59 -2.18 -5.37 4.81
C THR A 59 -2.06 -3.89 4.43
N LEU A 60 -2.85 -3.46 3.45
CA LEU A 60 -2.99 -2.03 3.16
C LEU A 60 -3.58 -1.24 4.34
N GLY A 61 -4.41 -1.86 5.17
CA GLY A 61 -4.88 -1.28 6.44
C GLY A 61 -3.74 -1.02 7.42
N ASP A 62 -2.82 -1.98 7.57
CA ASP A 62 -1.62 -1.80 8.40
C ASP A 62 -0.75 -0.65 7.87
N ALA A 63 -0.64 -0.52 6.55
CA ALA A 63 0.08 0.57 5.92
C ALA A 63 -0.56 1.95 6.20
N VAL A 64 -1.88 2.02 6.23
CA VAL A 64 -2.62 3.25 6.63
C VAL A 64 -2.30 3.62 8.07
N GLN A 65 -2.37 2.65 8.99
CA GLN A 65 -2.04 2.87 10.41
C GLN A 65 -0.60 3.33 10.59
N GLU A 66 0.34 2.69 9.88
CA GLU A 66 1.76 3.07 9.93
C GLU A 66 1.98 4.49 9.41
N TRP A 67 1.30 4.90 8.34
CA TRP A 67 1.39 6.28 7.87
C TRP A 67 0.90 7.27 8.92
N GLN A 68 -0.26 7.02 9.53
CA GLN A 68 -0.81 7.88 10.57
C GLN A 68 0.12 7.98 11.78
N ARG A 69 0.72 6.84 12.19
CA ARG A 69 1.72 6.80 13.26
C ARG A 69 2.91 7.70 12.96
N ARG A 70 3.43 7.69 11.72
CA ARG A 70 4.55 8.55 11.30
C ARG A 70 4.20 10.04 11.29
N MET A 71 2.98 10.38 10.88
CA MET A 71 2.54 11.78 10.84
C MET A 71 2.28 12.35 12.24
N GLY A 72 1.91 11.50 13.22
CA GLY A 72 1.74 11.92 14.61
C GLY A 72 3.05 11.98 15.42
N ASP A 73 4.11 11.36 14.93
CA ASP A 73 5.47 11.39 15.51
C ASP A 73 6.30 12.58 14.99
N GLN A 74 5.70 13.45 14.17
CA GLN A 74 6.36 14.56 13.48
C GLN A 74 5.87 15.93 13.97
#